data_AF-A0A2Y9QYX0-F1
#
_entry.id   AF-A0A2Y9QYX0-F1
#
_cell.length_a   1.000
_cell.length_b   1.000
_cell.length_c   1.000
_cell.angle_alpha   90.00
_cell.angle_beta   90.00
_cell.angle_gamma   90.00
#
_symmetry.space_group_name_H-M   'P 1'
#
loop_
_entity.id
_entity.type
_entity.pdbx_description
1 polymer ?
#
loop_
_entity_poly.entity_id
_entity_poly.type
_entity_poly.pdbx_seq_one_letter_code
_entity_poly.pdbx_strand_id
1 'polypeptide(L)'
;MKLSLIKVGNGCRLGKIKNLGKTRDHTMDIPGCLLYTKTGSAPHLTHHTLHNIHRLPAMAQLTLSSLAEHHEVLTEYKEGVGKFIGMPESLLYCSLHDPVSPCPAGYVTNKSVSVWGAGGRVEMTASKFMAIQQALQPDWFQCLSDGEASCAEVTSIKRARKSVDRSLLFLDSCLQLQEKSEVLQKSLIIGVIEGGDVMEERLRSARETAKRPVGGFLLDGFQGNLMATEIGLHLLSSVTAELPEDKPRLICGVSRPDEVLECVERGVDLFESFFPYQVTERGCALTFSFDFQPNPEETLWQQNGTQEEIKYLDQTEKIKTTDCTQEMTSFEINLKEKKYSLTDVQRADF
;
A
#
# COMPACT_ATOMS: atom_id res chain seq x y z
N MET A 1 -17.84 -6.70 -5.28
CA MET A 1 -17.34 -6.39 -3.94
C MET A 1 -18.41 -5.72 -3.10
N LYS A 2 -18.51 -6.06 -1.81
CA LYS A 2 -19.36 -5.37 -0.82
C LYS A 2 -18.60 -5.25 0.50
N LEU A 3 -18.34 -4.03 0.94
CA LEU A 3 -17.74 -3.77 2.25
C LEU A 3 -18.85 -3.74 3.31
N SER A 4 -18.64 -4.43 4.43
CA SER A 4 -19.54 -4.44 5.58
C SER A 4 -18.75 -4.17 6.85
N LEU A 5 -19.07 -3.06 7.51
CA LEU A 5 -18.49 -2.69 8.80
C LEU A 5 -19.23 -3.40 9.94
N ILE A 6 -18.48 -3.92 10.89
CA ILE A 6 -18.98 -4.52 12.13
C ILE A 6 -19.04 -3.44 13.21
N LYS A 7 -17.96 -2.66 13.34
CA LYS A 7 -17.83 -1.59 14.33
C LYS A 7 -16.92 -0.50 13.77
N VAL A 8 -17.26 0.75 14.07
CA VAL A 8 -16.34 1.89 13.93
C VAL A 8 -16.10 2.46 15.32
N GLY A 9 -14.85 2.55 15.75
CA GLY A 9 -14.48 3.07 17.07
C GLY A 9 -13.22 3.90 16.97
N ASN A 10 -13.24 5.13 17.50
CA ASN A 10 -12.13 6.10 17.42
C ASN A 10 -11.57 6.27 15.99
N GLY A 11 -12.43 6.22 14.96
CA GLY A 11 -12.02 6.29 13.55
C GLY A 11 -11.58 4.96 12.93
N CYS A 12 -11.22 3.95 13.74
CA CYS A 12 -10.87 2.61 13.28
C CYS A 12 -12.08 1.88 12.71
N ARG A 13 -11.92 1.28 11.52
CA ARG A 13 -12.98 0.57 10.79
C ARG A 13 -12.77 -0.94 10.86
N LEU A 14 -13.50 -1.61 11.75
CA LEU A 14 -13.51 -3.07 11.83
C LEU A 14 -14.60 -3.64 10.93
N GLY A 15 -14.25 -4.52 10.01
CA GLY A 15 -15.20 -5.05 9.04
C GLY A 15 -14.66 -6.17 8.17
N LYS A 16 -15.42 -6.48 7.13
CA LYS A 16 -15.05 -7.45 6.09
C LYS A 16 -15.45 -6.95 4.72
N ILE A 17 -14.64 -7.23 3.73
CA ILE A 17 -14.93 -7.02 2.32
C ILE A 17 -15.30 -8.38 1.72
N LYS A 18 -16.56 -8.51 1.29
CA LYS A 18 -17.13 -9.75 0.72
C LYS A 18 -17.23 -9.65 -0.80
N ASN A 19 -17.45 -10.79 -1.43
CA ASN A 19 -17.63 -10.93 -2.88
C ASN A 19 -16.43 -10.34 -3.65
N LEU A 20 -15.23 -10.72 -3.19
CA LEU A 20 -13.96 -10.37 -3.80
C LEU A 20 -13.60 -11.34 -4.92
N GLY A 21 -12.76 -10.86 -5.82
CA GLY A 21 -12.25 -11.62 -6.95
C GLY A 21 -13.20 -11.75 -8.13
N LYS A 22 -12.66 -12.22 -9.24
CA LYS A 22 -13.42 -12.53 -10.47
C LYS A 22 -14.52 -13.57 -10.25
N THR A 23 -14.37 -14.44 -9.26
CA THR A 23 -15.29 -15.53 -8.86
C THR A 23 -16.30 -15.11 -7.78
N ARG A 24 -16.05 -13.99 -7.06
CA ARG A 24 -16.94 -13.41 -6.03
C ARG A 24 -17.21 -14.31 -4.80
N ASP A 25 -16.31 -15.22 -4.49
CA ASP A 25 -16.37 -16.19 -3.40
C ASP A 25 -15.43 -15.85 -2.23
N HIS A 26 -14.49 -14.92 -2.42
CA HIS A 26 -13.51 -14.56 -1.41
C HIS A 26 -14.01 -13.46 -0.46
N THR A 27 -13.50 -13.48 0.77
CA THR A 27 -13.71 -12.47 1.80
C THR A 27 -12.37 -12.07 2.41
N MET A 28 -12.20 -10.78 2.71
CA MET A 28 -11.02 -10.23 3.37
C MET A 28 -11.43 -9.39 4.58
N ASP A 29 -10.68 -9.50 5.67
CA ASP A 29 -10.92 -8.72 6.90
C ASP A 29 -10.27 -7.33 6.81
N ILE A 30 -10.87 -6.33 7.46
CA ILE A 30 -10.30 -4.98 7.61
C ILE A 30 -10.36 -4.53 9.10
N PRO A 31 -9.33 -3.83 9.62
CA PRO A 31 -8.08 -3.48 8.93
C PRO A 31 -7.21 -4.72 8.65
N GLY A 32 -6.43 -4.69 7.58
CA GLY A 32 -5.60 -5.82 7.15
C GLY A 32 -4.49 -5.42 6.20
N CYS A 33 -3.65 -6.37 5.79
CA CYS A 33 -2.61 -6.14 4.80
C CYS A 33 -2.78 -7.03 3.58
N LEU A 34 -2.10 -6.67 2.49
CA LEU A 34 -1.96 -7.46 1.27
C LEU A 34 -0.63 -8.22 1.32
N LEU A 35 -0.58 -9.46 0.83
CA LEU A 35 0.67 -10.23 0.76
C LEU A 35 1.62 -9.56 -0.24
N TYR A 36 2.77 -9.08 0.24
CA TYR A 36 3.75 -8.41 -0.59
C TYR A 36 4.43 -9.40 -1.54
N THR A 37 4.33 -9.12 -2.84
CA THR A 37 5.11 -9.80 -3.88
C THR A 37 5.52 -8.77 -4.94
N LYS A 38 6.58 -9.08 -5.69
CA LYS A 38 6.99 -8.26 -6.84
C LYS A 38 6.31 -8.71 -8.14
N THR A 39 6.34 -10.02 -8.38
CA THR A 39 5.90 -10.65 -9.64
C THR A 39 4.70 -11.59 -9.48
N GLY A 40 4.08 -11.65 -8.31
CA GLY A 40 2.94 -12.52 -7.97
C GLY A 40 3.30 -13.67 -7.04
N SER A 41 4.55 -14.14 -7.03
CA SER A 41 5.04 -15.16 -6.08
C SER A 41 5.70 -14.51 -4.87
N ALA A 42 5.39 -15.01 -3.67
CA ALA A 42 5.96 -14.50 -2.43
C ALA A 42 7.49 -14.63 -2.41
N PRO A 43 8.24 -13.58 -2.02
CA PRO A 43 9.69 -13.63 -1.97
C PRO A 43 10.19 -14.80 -1.12
N HIS A 44 11.17 -15.54 -1.64
CA HIS A 44 11.84 -16.68 -0.97
C HIS A 44 10.96 -17.90 -0.66
N LEU A 45 9.68 -17.88 -1.05
CA LEU A 45 8.71 -18.91 -0.68
C LEU A 45 8.13 -19.57 -1.92
N THR A 46 8.20 -20.90 -1.97
CA THR A 46 7.35 -21.65 -2.90
C THR A 46 5.89 -21.56 -2.45
N HIS A 47 4.95 -21.78 -3.37
CA HIS A 47 3.52 -21.80 -3.02
C HIS A 47 3.21 -22.83 -1.93
N HIS A 48 3.87 -23.99 -1.97
CA HIS A 48 3.72 -25.01 -0.92
C HIS A 48 4.23 -24.52 0.44
N THR A 49 5.39 -23.87 0.48
CA THR A 49 5.95 -23.29 1.71
C THR A 49 5.07 -22.17 2.24
N LEU A 50 4.52 -21.34 1.35
CA LEU A 50 3.62 -20.24 1.70
C LEU A 50 2.40 -20.75 2.46
N HIS A 51 1.78 -21.86 2.02
CA HIS A 51 0.63 -22.46 2.72
C HIS A 51 0.91 -22.93 4.15
N ASN A 52 2.17 -23.10 4.55
CA ASN A 52 2.53 -23.43 5.94
C ASN A 52 2.52 -22.20 6.86
N ILE A 53 2.42 -20.99 6.30
CA ILE A 53 2.31 -19.74 7.08
C ILE A 53 0.85 -19.56 7.50
N HIS A 54 0.63 -19.43 8.81
CA HIS A 54 -0.69 -19.20 9.36
C HIS A 54 -1.19 -17.77 9.06
N ARG A 55 -2.50 -17.62 8.82
CA ARG A 55 -3.19 -16.33 8.65
C ARG A 55 -2.63 -15.44 7.54
N LEU A 56 -2.36 -16.03 6.37
CA LEU A 56 -1.99 -15.26 5.20
C LEU A 56 -3.08 -14.27 4.78
N PRO A 57 -2.68 -13.08 4.28
CA PRO A 57 -3.58 -12.19 3.55
C PRO A 57 -4.34 -12.91 2.44
N ALA A 58 -5.62 -12.58 2.28
CA ALA A 58 -6.46 -13.15 1.23
C ALA A 58 -6.07 -12.69 -0.19
N MET A 59 -5.38 -11.55 -0.30
CA MET A 59 -5.02 -10.92 -1.56
C MET A 59 -3.52 -10.62 -1.60
N ALA A 60 -2.89 -10.93 -2.73
CA ALA A 60 -1.49 -10.65 -2.98
C ALA A 60 -1.32 -9.38 -3.82
N GLN A 61 -0.39 -8.53 -3.42
CA GLN A 61 0.10 -7.42 -4.21
C GLN A 61 1.13 -7.93 -5.23
N LEU A 62 1.08 -7.41 -6.44
CA LEU A 62 2.13 -7.47 -7.46
C LEU A 62 2.33 -6.08 -8.07
N THR A 63 3.46 -5.84 -8.72
CA THR A 63 3.87 -4.47 -9.06
C THR A 63 4.16 -4.32 -10.56
N LEU A 64 3.70 -3.23 -11.16
CA LEU A 64 4.04 -2.93 -12.56
C LEU A 64 5.54 -2.65 -12.74
N SER A 65 6.22 -2.15 -11.71
CA SER A 65 7.69 -2.06 -11.69
C SER A 65 8.36 -3.36 -12.15
N SER A 66 7.87 -4.52 -11.71
CA SER A 66 8.48 -5.81 -12.10
C SER A 66 7.84 -6.45 -13.32
N LEU A 67 6.56 -6.18 -13.59
CA LEU A 67 5.79 -6.90 -14.60
C LEU A 67 5.66 -6.17 -15.94
N ALA A 68 5.84 -4.85 -15.98
CA ALA A 68 5.63 -4.07 -17.22
C ALA A 68 6.62 -4.46 -18.34
N GLU A 69 7.84 -4.87 -18.00
CA GLU A 69 8.86 -5.33 -18.96
C GLU A 69 8.46 -6.66 -19.64
N HIS A 70 7.64 -7.47 -18.96
CA HIS A 70 7.27 -8.81 -19.40
C HIS A 70 5.91 -8.85 -20.11
N HIS A 71 5.38 -7.67 -20.48
CA HIS A 71 4.01 -7.56 -20.97
C HIS A 71 3.75 -8.30 -22.29
N GLU A 72 4.75 -8.42 -23.17
CA GLU A 72 4.60 -9.16 -24.44
C GLU A 72 4.41 -10.66 -24.19
N VAL A 73 5.17 -11.23 -23.25
CA VAL A 73 5.07 -12.64 -22.85
C VAL A 73 3.70 -12.94 -22.27
N LEU A 74 3.22 -12.08 -21.35
CA LEU A 74 1.91 -12.25 -20.71
C LEU A 74 0.76 -12.01 -21.69
N THR A 75 0.96 -11.12 -22.68
CA THR A 75 -0.02 -10.88 -23.76
C THR A 75 -0.15 -12.12 -24.65
N GLU A 76 0.95 -12.79 -24.98
CA GLU A 76 0.88 -14.03 -25.77
C GLU A 76 0.32 -15.21 -24.94
N TYR A 77 0.60 -15.24 -23.63
CA TYR A 77 0.08 -16.27 -22.72
C TYR A 77 -1.44 -16.19 -22.52
N LYS A 78 -2.04 -14.99 -22.54
CA LYS A 78 -3.50 -14.71 -22.56
C LYS A 78 -4.32 -15.13 -21.33
N GLU A 79 -3.82 -16.03 -20.48
CA GLU A 79 -4.59 -16.56 -19.35
C GLU A 79 -4.41 -15.76 -18.04
N GLY A 80 -3.66 -14.67 -18.06
CA GLY A 80 -3.45 -13.80 -16.90
C GLY A 80 -2.32 -14.27 -15.98
N VAL A 81 -1.86 -13.36 -15.11
CA VAL A 81 -0.66 -13.57 -14.29
C VAL A 81 -0.86 -14.63 -13.20
N GLY A 82 -2.07 -14.76 -12.63
CA GLY A 82 -2.36 -15.79 -11.63
C GLY A 82 -2.12 -17.20 -12.15
N LYS A 83 -2.61 -17.50 -13.36
CA LYS A 83 -2.33 -18.78 -14.03
C LYS A 83 -0.87 -18.93 -14.44
N PHE A 84 -0.25 -17.84 -14.91
CA PHE A 84 1.16 -17.84 -15.30
C PHE A 84 2.09 -18.26 -14.15
N ILE A 85 1.81 -17.80 -12.93
CA ILE A 85 2.59 -18.18 -11.72
C ILE A 85 2.13 -19.50 -11.09
N GLY A 86 1.14 -20.19 -11.67
CA GLY A 86 0.60 -21.44 -11.12
C GLY A 86 -0.37 -21.27 -9.95
N MET A 87 -0.96 -20.08 -9.77
CA MET A 87 -1.98 -19.78 -8.74
C MET A 87 -3.25 -19.15 -9.37
N PRO A 88 -4.07 -19.92 -10.09
CA PRO A 88 -5.27 -19.40 -10.76
C PRO A 88 -6.32 -18.81 -9.80
N GLU A 89 -6.40 -19.32 -8.58
CA GLU A 89 -7.42 -18.93 -7.60
C GLU A 89 -6.98 -17.78 -6.68
N SER A 90 -5.75 -17.29 -6.80
CA SER A 90 -5.25 -16.19 -5.98
C SER A 90 -5.90 -14.87 -6.35
N LEU A 91 -6.30 -14.09 -5.34
CA LEU A 91 -6.69 -12.70 -5.53
C LEU A 91 -5.47 -11.81 -5.71
N LEU A 92 -5.49 -10.97 -6.74
CA LEU A 92 -4.35 -10.14 -7.12
C LEU A 92 -4.70 -8.66 -7.16
N TYR A 93 -3.90 -7.86 -6.46
CA TYR A 93 -3.88 -6.40 -6.56
C TYR A 93 -2.61 -5.95 -7.28
N CYS A 94 -2.76 -5.22 -8.39
CA CYS A 94 -1.65 -4.64 -9.14
C CYS A 94 -1.40 -3.19 -8.70
N SER A 95 -0.30 -2.93 -8.00
CA SER A 95 0.18 -1.56 -7.75
C SER A 95 1.03 -1.05 -8.92
N LEU A 96 1.17 0.27 -9.02
CA LEU A 96 1.99 0.91 -10.05
C LEU A 96 3.49 0.73 -9.75
N HIS A 97 3.90 1.04 -8.52
CA HIS A 97 5.29 0.95 -8.09
C HIS A 97 5.50 -0.17 -7.07
N ASP A 98 6.72 -0.70 -7.00
CA ASP A 98 7.19 -1.50 -5.86
C ASP A 98 7.59 -0.57 -4.72
N PRO A 99 6.94 -0.64 -3.54
CA PRO A 99 7.24 0.24 -2.42
C PRO A 99 8.67 0.09 -1.88
N VAL A 100 9.37 -1.01 -2.20
CA VAL A 100 10.74 -1.25 -1.71
C VAL A 100 11.80 -0.74 -2.68
N SER A 101 11.49 -0.64 -3.97
CA SER A 101 12.46 -0.24 -4.99
C SER A 101 12.34 1.25 -5.31
N PRO A 102 13.39 2.05 -5.06
CA PRO A 102 13.35 3.48 -5.34
C PRO A 102 13.16 3.71 -6.84
N CYS A 103 12.17 4.53 -7.19
CA CYS A 103 11.94 4.98 -8.55
C CYS A 103 12.45 6.43 -8.69
N PRO A 104 13.30 6.75 -9.68
CA PRO A 104 13.67 8.12 -9.97
C PRO A 104 12.43 8.98 -10.25
N ALA A 105 12.29 10.09 -9.54
CA ALA A 105 11.21 11.05 -9.78
C ALA A 105 11.46 11.90 -11.04
N GLY A 106 10.44 12.60 -11.52
CA GLY A 106 10.52 13.56 -12.62
C GLY A 106 10.12 12.99 -13.99
N TYR A 107 9.53 11.81 -14.03
CA TYR A 107 9.15 11.14 -15.28
C TYR A 107 7.63 11.01 -15.46
N VAL A 108 6.86 11.77 -14.67
CA VAL A 108 5.41 11.90 -14.85
C VAL A 108 5.06 13.11 -15.72
N THR A 109 4.42 12.82 -16.85
CA THR A 109 3.93 13.83 -17.80
C THR A 109 2.42 13.84 -17.86
N ASN A 110 1.83 14.73 -18.67
CA ASN A 110 0.38 14.71 -18.93
C ASN A 110 -0.06 13.50 -19.77
N LYS A 111 0.87 12.77 -20.38
CA LYS A 111 0.58 11.68 -21.33
C LYS A 111 0.97 10.32 -20.80
N SER A 112 1.95 10.27 -19.91
CA SER A 112 2.61 9.05 -19.48
C SER A 112 3.14 9.12 -18.06
N VAL A 113 3.22 7.95 -17.45
CA VAL A 113 3.93 7.68 -16.19
C VAL A 113 4.95 6.58 -16.47
N SER A 114 6.09 6.62 -15.80
CA SER A 114 7.15 5.63 -15.98
C SER A 114 7.27 4.75 -14.74
N VAL A 115 7.61 3.48 -14.95
CA VAL A 115 8.03 2.55 -13.89
C VAL A 115 9.43 2.03 -14.21
N TRP A 116 10.11 1.49 -13.20
CA TRP A 116 11.45 0.93 -13.33
C TRP A 116 11.45 -0.51 -12.86
N GLY A 117 11.90 -1.40 -13.72
CA GLY A 117 12.17 -2.80 -13.41
C GLY A 117 13.65 -3.13 -13.48
N ALA A 118 13.95 -4.42 -13.56
CA ALA A 118 15.33 -4.91 -13.65
C ALA A 118 15.97 -4.56 -15.00
N GLY A 119 15.18 -4.49 -16.08
CA GLY A 119 15.59 -4.08 -17.42
C GLY A 119 15.63 -2.56 -17.63
N GLY A 120 15.10 -1.78 -16.70
CA GLY A 120 15.19 -0.32 -16.68
C GLY A 120 13.84 0.38 -16.79
N ARG A 121 13.82 1.54 -17.46
CA ARG A 121 12.63 2.41 -17.51
C ARG A 121 11.61 1.91 -18.54
N VAL A 122 10.37 1.75 -18.10
CA VAL A 122 9.20 1.51 -18.97
C VAL A 122 8.25 2.70 -18.90
N GLU A 123 8.17 3.47 -19.98
CA GLU A 123 7.19 4.54 -20.11
C GLU A 123 5.83 3.98 -20.54
N MET A 124 4.76 4.42 -19.87
CA MET A 124 3.39 3.95 -20.09
C MET A 124 2.44 5.13 -20.29
N THR A 125 1.81 5.19 -21.47
CA THR A 125 0.59 5.96 -21.69
C THR A 125 -0.61 5.23 -21.08
N ALA A 126 -1.77 5.89 -20.94
CA ALA A 126 -3.00 5.23 -20.48
C ALA A 126 -3.36 4.00 -21.33
N SER A 127 -3.18 4.05 -22.66
CA SER A 127 -3.44 2.91 -23.54
C SER A 127 -2.46 1.75 -23.31
N LYS A 128 -1.16 2.03 -23.19
CA LYS A 128 -0.15 0.99 -22.91
C LYS A 128 -0.34 0.39 -21.52
N PHE A 129 -0.63 1.22 -20.52
CA PHE A 129 -0.98 0.80 -19.17
C PHE A 129 -2.18 -0.18 -19.19
N MET A 130 -3.27 0.19 -19.85
CA MET A 130 -4.45 -0.68 -19.93
C MET A 130 -4.20 -1.96 -20.73
N ALA A 131 -3.36 -1.93 -21.77
CA ALA A 131 -2.95 -3.14 -22.48
C ALA A 131 -2.16 -4.10 -21.57
N ILE A 132 -1.28 -3.56 -20.71
CA ILE A 132 -0.58 -4.36 -19.69
C ILE A 132 -1.60 -4.94 -18.70
N GLN A 133 -2.56 -4.15 -18.21
CA GLN A 133 -3.61 -4.66 -17.32
C GLN A 133 -4.43 -5.78 -17.98
N GLN A 134 -4.75 -5.68 -19.28
CA GLN A 134 -5.42 -6.73 -20.04
C GLN A 134 -4.61 -8.04 -20.10
N ALA A 135 -3.28 -7.94 -20.18
CA ALA A 135 -2.40 -9.10 -20.14
C ALA A 135 -2.31 -9.72 -18.73
N LEU A 136 -2.20 -8.88 -17.69
CA LEU A 136 -2.08 -9.32 -16.30
C LEU A 136 -3.40 -9.89 -15.74
N GLN A 137 -4.51 -9.24 -16.08
CA GLN A 137 -5.85 -9.54 -15.59
C GLN A 137 -5.93 -9.62 -14.05
N PRO A 138 -5.50 -8.59 -13.30
CA PRO A 138 -5.60 -8.63 -11.85
C PRO A 138 -7.06 -8.48 -11.40
N ASP A 139 -7.38 -8.87 -10.17
CA ASP A 139 -8.70 -8.61 -9.59
C ASP A 139 -8.85 -7.12 -9.32
N TRP A 140 -7.84 -6.50 -8.71
CA TRP A 140 -7.77 -5.06 -8.48
C TRP A 140 -6.54 -4.46 -9.14
N PHE A 141 -6.62 -3.24 -9.65
CA PHE A 141 -5.43 -2.51 -10.10
C PHE A 141 -5.52 -1.03 -9.72
N GLN A 142 -4.40 -0.50 -9.24
CA GLN A 142 -4.19 0.93 -9.05
C GLN A 142 -4.30 1.64 -10.40
N CYS A 143 -5.10 2.70 -10.48
CA CYS A 143 -5.13 3.54 -11.67
C CYS A 143 -3.77 4.22 -11.90
N LEU A 144 -3.40 4.45 -13.16
CA LEU A 144 -2.27 5.31 -13.51
C LEU A 144 -2.46 6.70 -12.86
N SER A 145 -1.47 7.19 -12.11
CA SER A 145 -1.56 8.41 -11.31
C SER A 145 -0.25 9.19 -11.27
N ASP A 146 -0.31 10.44 -10.80
CA ASP A 146 0.83 11.34 -10.61
C ASP A 146 1.13 11.56 -9.11
N GLY A 147 1.80 10.57 -8.49
CA GLY A 147 2.20 10.59 -7.08
C GLY A 147 3.43 11.43 -6.74
N GLU A 148 4.07 12.09 -7.73
CA GLU A 148 5.34 12.80 -7.53
C GLU A 148 5.15 14.26 -7.05
N ALA A 149 4.00 14.61 -6.47
CA ALA A 149 3.72 15.98 -6.03
C ALA A 149 4.55 16.40 -4.81
N SER A 150 4.76 15.48 -3.87
CA SER A 150 5.58 15.65 -2.66
C SER A 150 7.08 15.42 -2.89
N CYS A 151 7.48 14.94 -4.08
CA CYS A 151 8.89 14.79 -4.45
C CYS A 151 9.60 16.11 -4.78
N ALA A 152 8.85 17.20 -4.95
CA ALA A 152 9.43 18.52 -5.18
C ALA A 152 9.95 19.10 -3.86
N GLU A 153 11.15 19.70 -3.87
CA GLU A 153 11.77 20.32 -2.67
C GLU A 153 10.89 21.39 -2.02
N VAL A 154 9.97 21.98 -2.78
CA VAL A 154 9.05 23.02 -2.30
C VAL A 154 7.62 22.63 -2.66
N THR A 155 6.75 22.62 -1.65
CA THR A 155 5.31 22.46 -1.84
C THR A 155 4.78 23.60 -2.71
N SER A 156 4.25 23.24 -3.88
CA SER A 156 3.68 24.21 -4.83
C SER A 156 2.24 23.85 -5.16
N ILE A 157 1.32 24.80 -4.94
CA ILE A 157 -0.10 24.67 -5.32
C ILE A 157 -0.23 24.29 -6.80
N LYS A 158 0.62 24.83 -7.67
CA LYS A 158 0.62 24.51 -9.10
C LYS A 158 1.00 23.05 -9.38
N ARG A 159 1.93 22.48 -8.61
CA ARG A 159 2.37 21.08 -8.76
C ARG A 159 1.32 20.11 -8.20
N ALA A 160 0.75 20.44 -7.05
CA ALA A 160 -0.37 19.71 -6.43
C ALA A 160 -1.58 19.68 -7.36
N ARG A 161 -2.03 20.83 -7.87
CA ARG A 161 -3.15 20.91 -8.82
C ARG A 161 -2.92 20.05 -10.06
N LYS A 162 -1.72 20.10 -10.64
CA LYS A 162 -1.35 19.27 -11.80
C LYS A 162 -1.43 17.78 -11.50
N SER A 163 -1.00 17.33 -10.32
CA SER A 163 -1.09 15.91 -9.95
C SER A 163 -2.54 15.42 -9.95
N VAL A 164 -3.43 16.19 -9.33
CA VAL A 164 -4.86 15.87 -9.26
C VAL A 164 -5.49 15.88 -10.65
N ASP A 165 -5.23 16.91 -11.46
CA ASP A 165 -5.82 17.02 -12.81
C ASP A 165 -5.35 15.88 -13.74
N ARG A 166 -4.06 15.49 -13.65
CA ARG A 166 -3.50 14.36 -14.41
C ARG A 166 -4.10 13.04 -13.97
N SER A 167 -4.18 12.78 -12.66
CA SER A 167 -4.74 11.54 -12.13
C SER A 167 -6.22 11.38 -12.46
N LEU A 168 -7.01 12.46 -12.43
CA LEU A 168 -8.40 12.44 -12.88
C LEU A 168 -8.51 12.16 -14.39
N LEU A 169 -7.66 12.79 -15.21
CA LEU A 169 -7.61 12.52 -16.66
C LEU A 169 -7.24 11.06 -16.96
N PHE A 170 -6.25 10.52 -16.26
CA PHE A 170 -5.87 9.12 -16.40
C PHE A 170 -6.98 8.18 -15.93
N LEU A 171 -7.65 8.49 -14.82
CA LEU A 171 -8.77 7.71 -14.31
C LEU A 171 -9.92 7.64 -15.31
N ASP A 172 -10.36 8.80 -15.80
CA ASP A 172 -11.47 8.87 -16.77
C ASP A 172 -11.09 8.13 -18.07
N SER A 173 -9.83 8.24 -18.51
CA SER A 173 -9.32 7.51 -19.69
C SER A 173 -9.26 5.99 -19.47
N CYS A 174 -8.76 5.54 -18.30
CA CYS A 174 -8.65 4.12 -17.98
C CYS A 174 -10.02 3.47 -17.82
N LEU A 175 -10.98 4.17 -17.21
CA LEU A 175 -12.38 3.72 -17.10
C LEU A 175 -13.02 3.52 -18.48
N GLN A 176 -12.85 4.47 -19.40
CA GLN A 176 -13.35 4.35 -20.78
C GLN A 176 -12.73 3.18 -21.54
N LEU A 177 -11.43 2.92 -21.34
CA LEU A 177 -10.74 1.78 -21.94
C LEU A 177 -11.15 0.45 -21.29
N GLN A 178 -11.40 0.45 -19.99
CA GLN A 178 -11.89 -0.72 -19.25
C GLN A 178 -13.29 -1.12 -19.71
N GLU A 179 -14.20 -0.15 -19.91
CA GLU A 179 -15.55 -0.39 -20.40
C GLU A 179 -15.57 -1.13 -21.75
N LYS A 180 -14.60 -0.83 -22.62
CA LYS A 180 -14.42 -1.47 -23.94
C LYS A 180 -13.67 -2.81 -23.88
N SER A 181 -13.15 -3.19 -22.72
CA SER A 181 -12.30 -4.37 -22.55
C SER A 181 -13.13 -5.52 -21.97
N GLU A 182 -13.34 -6.59 -22.75
CA GLU A 182 -14.08 -7.78 -22.30
C GLU A 182 -13.35 -8.49 -21.14
N VAL A 183 -12.02 -8.56 -21.21
CA VAL A 183 -11.17 -9.26 -20.23
C VAL A 183 -11.15 -8.56 -18.86
N LEU A 184 -11.31 -7.23 -18.82
CA LEU A 184 -11.22 -6.44 -17.58
C LEU A 184 -12.57 -6.11 -16.94
N GLN A 185 -13.69 -6.63 -17.47
CA GLN A 185 -15.03 -6.36 -16.92
C GLN A 185 -15.18 -6.81 -15.45
N LYS A 186 -14.41 -7.81 -15.04
CA LYS A 186 -14.42 -8.33 -13.66
C LYS A 186 -13.35 -7.71 -12.77
N SER A 187 -12.40 -6.98 -13.34
CA SER A 187 -11.36 -6.28 -12.60
C SER A 187 -11.91 -4.98 -12.02
N LEU A 188 -11.39 -4.55 -10.87
CA LEU A 188 -11.76 -3.30 -10.22
C LEU A 188 -10.60 -2.31 -10.28
N ILE A 189 -10.89 -1.12 -10.80
CA ILE A 189 -9.94 -0.01 -10.73
C ILE A 189 -10.01 0.65 -9.36
N ILE A 190 -8.84 0.90 -8.77
CA ILE A 190 -8.67 1.65 -7.53
C ILE A 190 -8.30 3.08 -7.90
N GLY A 191 -9.14 4.04 -7.50
CA GLY A 191 -8.88 5.46 -7.75
C GLY A 191 -7.78 5.96 -6.82
N VAL A 192 -6.90 6.84 -7.31
CA VAL A 192 -5.75 7.31 -6.52
C VAL A 192 -6.00 8.75 -6.08
N ILE A 193 -5.83 8.99 -4.78
CA ILE A 193 -5.98 10.32 -4.18
C ILE A 193 -4.61 10.99 -4.13
N GLU A 194 -4.48 12.07 -4.88
CA GLU A 194 -3.26 12.87 -5.01
C GLU A 194 -3.46 14.26 -4.40
N GLY A 195 -2.51 15.18 -4.66
CA GLY A 195 -2.56 16.56 -4.20
C GLY A 195 -1.37 16.99 -3.35
N GLY A 196 -0.42 16.08 -3.10
CA GLY A 196 0.76 16.34 -2.26
C GLY A 196 0.35 16.85 -0.87
N ASP A 197 1.07 17.85 -0.36
CA ASP A 197 0.84 18.41 0.99
C ASP A 197 -0.13 19.60 0.99
N VAL A 198 -0.88 19.82 -0.10
CA VAL A 198 -1.82 20.94 -0.23
C VAL A 198 -3.23 20.47 0.11
N MET A 199 -3.73 20.86 1.27
CA MET A 199 -5.03 20.44 1.82
C MET A 199 -6.18 20.60 0.82
N GLU A 200 -6.33 21.77 0.20
CA GLU A 200 -7.46 22.01 -0.71
C GLU A 200 -7.42 21.10 -1.94
N GLU A 201 -6.22 20.82 -2.48
CA GLU A 201 -6.05 19.94 -3.63
C GLU A 201 -6.25 18.46 -3.25
N ARG A 202 -5.86 18.05 -2.03
CA ARG A 202 -6.15 16.72 -1.46
C ARG A 202 -7.64 16.47 -1.29
N LEU A 203 -8.37 17.40 -0.68
CA LEU A 203 -9.83 17.32 -0.54
C LEU A 203 -10.52 17.33 -1.92
N ARG A 204 -10.04 18.13 -2.85
CA ARG A 204 -10.54 18.14 -4.24
C ARG A 204 -10.30 16.78 -4.90
N SER A 205 -9.12 16.19 -4.76
CA SER A 205 -8.82 14.86 -5.31
C SER A 205 -9.73 13.79 -4.75
N ALA A 206 -9.94 13.78 -3.42
CA ALA A 206 -10.85 12.85 -2.75
C ALA A 206 -12.28 12.96 -3.29
N ARG A 207 -12.85 14.18 -3.27
CA ARG A 207 -14.23 14.45 -3.74
C ARG A 207 -14.42 14.14 -5.22
N GLU A 208 -13.48 14.52 -6.08
CA GLU A 208 -13.59 14.27 -7.51
C GLU A 208 -13.43 12.79 -7.85
N THR A 209 -12.47 12.09 -7.24
CA THR A 209 -12.26 10.65 -7.46
C THR A 209 -13.46 9.84 -6.98
N ALA A 210 -14.06 10.22 -5.85
CA ALA A 210 -15.26 9.56 -5.30
C ALA A 210 -16.49 9.64 -6.20
N LYS A 211 -16.56 10.61 -7.12
CA LYS A 211 -17.64 10.71 -8.12
C LYS A 211 -17.54 9.64 -9.21
N ARG A 212 -16.38 9.00 -9.39
CA ARG A 212 -16.17 7.96 -10.41
C ARG A 212 -16.54 6.57 -9.86
N PRO A 213 -16.93 5.62 -10.73
CA PRO A 213 -17.29 4.27 -10.32
C PRO A 213 -16.07 3.38 -9.99
N VAL A 214 -15.17 3.87 -9.12
CA VAL A 214 -13.99 3.12 -8.65
C VAL A 214 -14.37 2.11 -7.58
N GLY A 215 -13.62 1.01 -7.49
CA GLY A 215 -13.82 -0.05 -6.50
C GLY A 215 -13.42 0.38 -5.08
N GLY A 216 -12.38 1.19 -4.97
CA GLY A 216 -11.86 1.73 -3.71
C GLY A 216 -10.90 2.89 -3.98
N PHE A 217 -10.22 3.34 -2.93
CA PHE A 217 -9.30 4.47 -3.02
C PHE A 217 -7.92 4.10 -2.51
N LEU A 218 -6.88 4.47 -3.24
CA LEU A 218 -5.50 4.45 -2.80
C LEU A 218 -5.11 5.84 -2.33
N LEU A 219 -4.61 5.93 -1.11
CA LEU A 219 -4.05 7.13 -0.50
C LEU A 219 -2.56 7.15 -0.82
N ASP A 220 -2.17 7.89 -1.86
CA ASP A 220 -0.78 7.98 -2.31
C ASP A 220 -0.09 9.23 -1.74
N GLY A 221 1.24 9.29 -1.75
CA GLY A 221 2.04 10.45 -1.35
C GLY A 221 2.04 10.73 0.15
N PHE A 222 1.75 9.73 0.98
CA PHE A 222 1.80 9.82 2.44
C PHE A 222 3.05 9.19 3.06
N GLN A 223 3.80 8.41 2.30
CA GLN A 223 5.00 7.68 2.72
C GLN A 223 6.13 8.57 3.27
N GLY A 224 7.03 7.96 4.05
CA GLY A 224 8.22 8.60 4.60
C GLY A 224 7.90 9.47 5.83
N ASN A 225 8.67 10.56 6.01
CA ASN A 225 8.59 11.39 7.21
C ASN A 225 7.22 12.06 7.43
N LEU A 226 6.36 12.14 6.40
CA LEU A 226 5.06 12.78 6.54
C LEU A 226 4.17 12.04 7.56
N MET A 227 4.21 10.71 7.61
CA MET A 227 3.49 9.92 8.64
C MET A 227 4.05 10.08 10.05
N ALA A 228 5.29 10.55 10.20
CA ALA A 228 5.86 10.90 11.49
C ALA A 228 5.45 12.31 11.96
N THR A 229 4.70 13.07 11.15
CA THR A 229 4.28 14.44 11.50
C THR A 229 2.79 14.54 11.75
N GLU A 230 2.40 15.35 12.75
CA GLU A 230 0.99 15.67 13.01
C GLU A 230 0.28 16.26 11.78
N ILE A 231 1.00 17.03 10.96
CA ILE A 231 0.47 17.63 9.73
C ILE A 231 0.06 16.55 8.73
N GLY A 232 0.93 15.55 8.49
CA GLY A 232 0.64 14.44 7.60
C GLY A 232 -0.54 13.60 8.09
N LEU A 233 -0.56 13.33 9.39
CA LEU A 233 -1.64 12.62 10.06
C LEU A 233 -2.98 13.37 9.99
N HIS A 234 -2.97 14.70 10.16
CA HIS A 234 -4.16 15.54 10.00
C HIS A 234 -4.63 15.61 8.53
N LEU A 235 -3.69 15.63 7.59
CA LEU A 235 -4.02 15.58 6.16
C LEU A 235 -4.72 14.28 5.79
N LEU A 236 -4.23 13.15 6.31
CA LEU A 236 -4.81 11.82 6.09
C LEU A 236 -6.25 11.73 6.61
N SER A 237 -6.51 12.17 7.85
CA SER A 237 -7.85 12.15 8.44
C SER A 237 -8.83 13.08 7.70
N SER A 238 -8.35 14.24 7.24
CA SER A 238 -9.16 15.18 6.45
C SER A 238 -9.55 14.56 5.11
N VAL A 239 -8.65 13.82 4.45
CA VAL A 239 -8.95 13.11 3.21
C VAL A 239 -9.93 11.97 3.43
N THR A 240 -9.72 11.13 4.45
CA THR A 240 -10.57 9.95 4.68
C THR A 240 -11.99 10.34 5.09
N ALA A 241 -12.18 11.51 5.71
CA ALA A 241 -13.50 12.08 6.00
C ALA A 241 -14.32 12.42 4.75
N GLU A 242 -13.67 12.70 3.60
CA GLU A 242 -14.34 12.99 2.33
C GLU A 242 -14.67 11.74 1.51
N LEU A 243 -14.10 10.58 1.88
CA LEU A 243 -14.27 9.34 1.15
C LEU A 243 -15.46 8.53 1.65
N PRO A 244 -16.26 7.93 0.75
CA PRO A 244 -17.44 7.19 1.14
C PRO A 244 -17.07 5.96 1.99
N GLU A 245 -17.85 5.70 3.03
CA GLU A 245 -17.55 4.67 4.03
C GLU A 245 -17.75 3.24 3.52
N ASP A 246 -18.51 3.05 2.44
CA ASP A 246 -18.85 1.75 1.86
C ASP A 246 -17.81 1.21 0.86
N LYS A 247 -16.68 1.93 0.70
CA LYS A 247 -15.55 1.52 -0.14
C LYS A 247 -14.26 1.43 0.67
N PRO A 248 -13.37 0.48 0.33
CA PRO A 248 -12.11 0.29 1.03
C PRO A 248 -11.11 1.40 0.72
N ARG A 249 -10.28 1.71 1.71
CA ARG A 249 -9.21 2.70 1.64
C ARG A 249 -7.86 1.98 1.81
N LEU A 250 -7.06 1.99 0.75
CA LEU A 250 -5.71 1.44 0.70
C LEU A 250 -4.71 2.57 0.92
N ILE A 251 -3.54 2.29 1.50
CA ILE A 251 -2.40 3.21 1.53
C ILE A 251 -1.15 2.49 1.02
N CYS A 252 -0.31 3.18 0.25
CA CYS A 252 0.95 2.64 -0.25
C CYS A 252 2.15 3.28 0.46
N GLY A 253 3.23 2.52 0.57
CA GLY A 253 4.48 2.97 1.18
C GLY A 253 4.43 3.12 2.71
N VAL A 254 3.41 2.58 3.38
CA VAL A 254 3.27 2.55 4.84
C VAL A 254 3.09 1.10 5.29
N SER A 255 4.04 0.59 6.07
CA SER A 255 4.07 -0.83 6.48
C SER A 255 4.68 -1.07 7.87
N ARG A 256 5.34 -0.07 8.47
CA ARG A 256 5.90 -0.20 9.82
C ARG A 256 4.77 -0.21 10.86
N PRO A 257 4.81 -1.07 11.91
CA PRO A 257 3.67 -1.29 12.79
C PRO A 257 3.08 -0.04 13.46
N ASP A 258 3.92 0.90 13.88
CA ASP A 258 3.53 2.19 14.47
C ASP A 258 2.76 3.05 13.46
N GLU A 259 3.26 3.19 12.23
CA GLU A 259 2.62 3.98 11.17
C GLU A 259 1.29 3.36 10.72
N VAL A 260 1.23 2.02 10.69
CA VAL A 260 0.01 1.27 10.38
C VAL A 260 -1.08 1.61 11.39
N LEU A 261 -0.78 1.61 12.70
CA LEU A 261 -1.75 1.94 13.74
C LEU A 261 -2.29 3.37 13.61
N GLU A 262 -1.42 4.35 13.41
CA GLU A 262 -1.82 5.75 13.19
C GLU A 262 -2.76 5.90 11.98
N CYS A 263 -2.48 5.18 10.89
CA CYS A 263 -3.33 5.20 9.70
C CYS A 263 -4.68 4.49 9.93
N VAL A 264 -4.70 3.39 10.69
CA VAL A 264 -5.94 2.67 11.04
C VAL A 264 -6.88 3.58 11.84
N GLU A 265 -6.36 4.32 12.82
CA GLU A 265 -7.15 5.30 13.59
C GLU A 265 -7.75 6.40 12.71
N ARG A 266 -7.11 6.68 11.57
CA ARG A 266 -7.57 7.67 10.59
C ARG A 266 -8.43 7.06 9.49
N GLY A 267 -8.86 5.81 9.68
CA GLY A 267 -9.83 5.13 8.83
C GLY A 267 -9.25 4.56 7.55
N VAL A 268 -7.97 4.19 7.53
CA VAL A 268 -7.35 3.37 6.47
C VAL A 268 -7.63 1.89 6.73
N ASP A 269 -7.98 1.14 5.68
CA ASP A 269 -8.44 -0.25 5.79
C ASP A 269 -7.36 -1.27 5.41
N LEU A 270 -6.51 -0.97 4.41
CA LEU A 270 -5.61 -1.94 3.80
C LEU A 270 -4.19 -1.38 3.58
N PHE A 271 -3.20 -2.21 3.93
CA PHE A 271 -1.77 -1.87 3.91
C PHE A 271 -0.94 -2.84 3.06
N GLU A 272 0.22 -2.40 2.62
CA GLU A 272 1.22 -3.27 1.98
C GLU A 272 2.08 -3.95 3.05
N SER A 273 2.47 -5.22 2.87
CA SER A 273 3.27 -5.99 3.85
C SER A 273 4.76 -6.08 3.47
N PHE A 274 5.34 -5.01 2.95
CA PHE A 274 6.75 -5.01 2.54
C PHE A 274 7.75 -4.88 3.69
N PHE A 275 7.33 -4.39 4.87
CA PHE A 275 8.24 -4.24 6.02
C PHE A 275 8.89 -5.57 6.48
N PRO A 276 8.14 -6.69 6.66
CA PRO A 276 8.74 -8.00 6.91
C PRO A 276 9.73 -8.47 5.83
N TYR A 277 9.47 -8.13 4.56
CA TYR A 277 10.43 -8.41 3.48
C TYR A 277 11.71 -7.59 3.66
N GLN A 278 11.62 -6.29 3.93
CA GLN A 278 12.80 -5.45 4.18
C GLN A 278 13.62 -5.97 5.39
N VAL A 279 12.95 -6.41 6.47
CA VAL A 279 13.58 -7.05 7.65
C VAL A 279 14.35 -8.29 7.25
N THR A 280 13.74 -9.13 6.41
CA THR A 280 14.34 -10.35 5.88
C THR A 280 15.58 -10.06 5.05
N GLU A 281 15.51 -9.11 4.10
CA GLU A 281 16.64 -8.78 3.21
C GLU A 281 17.87 -8.26 3.97
N ARG A 282 17.66 -7.59 5.12
CA ARG A 282 18.78 -7.16 5.99
C ARG A 282 19.26 -8.24 6.95
N GLY A 283 18.65 -9.42 6.99
CA GLY A 283 19.04 -10.56 7.83
C GLY A 283 18.61 -10.42 9.28
N CYS A 284 17.51 -9.70 9.51
CA CYS A 284 16.91 -9.51 10.82
C CYS A 284 15.66 -10.38 11.00
N ALA A 285 15.16 -10.44 12.23
CA ALA A 285 13.90 -11.10 12.58
C ALA A 285 13.03 -10.16 13.44
N LEU A 286 11.72 -10.12 13.15
CA LEU A 286 10.75 -9.36 13.96
C LEU A 286 10.53 -10.05 15.31
N THR A 287 10.59 -9.29 16.40
CA THR A 287 10.49 -9.82 17.78
C THR A 287 9.63 -8.96 18.71
N PHE A 288 8.98 -7.91 18.19
CA PHE A 288 8.11 -7.07 19.00
C PHE A 288 6.86 -7.83 19.48
N SER A 289 6.38 -7.51 20.68
CA SER A 289 5.14 -8.09 21.21
C SER A 289 3.93 -7.35 20.65
N PHE A 290 2.88 -8.10 20.35
CA PHE A 290 1.56 -7.59 19.94
C PHE A 290 0.43 -8.14 20.82
N ASP A 291 0.77 -8.86 21.90
CA ASP A 291 -0.20 -9.38 22.86
C ASP A 291 -0.73 -8.21 23.71
N PHE A 292 -1.87 -7.65 23.31
CA PHE A 292 -2.54 -6.59 24.06
C PHE A 292 -3.30 -7.20 25.24
N GLN A 293 -2.85 -6.90 26.46
CA GLN A 293 -3.65 -7.09 27.66
C GLN A 293 -4.23 -5.72 28.06
N PRO A 294 -5.56 -5.55 28.08
CA PRO A 294 -6.16 -4.28 28.49
C PRO A 294 -5.75 -3.99 29.95
N ASN A 295 -5.09 -2.86 30.17
CA ASN A 295 -4.81 -2.37 31.51
C ASN A 295 -6.15 -1.98 32.17
N PRO A 296 -6.55 -2.59 33.30
CA PRO A 296 -7.82 -2.29 33.95
C PRO A 296 -7.96 -0.80 34.32
N GLU A 297 -6.85 -0.12 34.62
CA GLU A 297 -6.84 1.30 35.02
C GLU A 297 -7.07 2.27 33.84
N GLU A 298 -6.49 2.00 32.66
CA GLU A 298 -6.74 2.81 31.45
C GLU A 298 -8.17 2.64 30.92
N THR A 299 -8.75 1.44 31.10
CA THR A 299 -10.14 1.15 30.74
C THR A 299 -11.13 2.00 31.57
N LEU A 300 -10.74 2.37 32.79
CA LEU A 300 -11.52 3.24 33.69
C LEU A 300 -11.36 4.73 33.33
N TRP A 301 -10.18 5.17 32.88
CA TRP A 301 -9.96 6.56 32.43
C TRP A 301 -10.66 6.88 31.11
N GLN A 302 -10.81 5.91 30.22
CA GLN A 302 -11.62 6.07 28.99
C GLN A 302 -13.12 6.17 29.28
N GLN A 303 -13.60 5.67 30.42
CA GLN A 303 -15.00 5.80 30.85
C GLN A 303 -15.28 7.12 31.60
N ASN A 304 -14.28 7.67 32.27
CA ASN A 304 -14.38 8.91 33.05
C ASN A 304 -13.55 10.01 32.39
N GLY A 305 -14.10 10.64 31.35
CA GLY A 305 -13.39 11.62 30.53
C GLY A 305 -12.66 12.71 31.32
N THR A 306 -11.34 12.76 31.14
CA THR A 306 -10.55 14.00 31.22
C THR A 306 -9.35 13.84 30.27
N GLN A 307 -9.30 14.63 29.20
CA GLN A 307 -8.13 14.74 28.33
C GLN A 307 -7.06 15.55 29.07
N GLU A 308 -5.97 14.92 29.47
CA GLU A 308 -4.71 15.61 29.72
C GLU A 308 -3.73 15.25 28.59
N GLU A 309 -3.21 16.29 27.94
CA GLU A 309 -2.21 16.23 26.87
C GLU A 309 -0.92 15.57 27.39
N ILE A 310 -0.58 14.41 26.83
CA ILE A 310 0.76 13.83 27.01
C ILE A 310 1.72 14.65 26.15
N LYS A 311 2.45 15.58 26.78
CA LYS A 311 3.58 16.28 26.16
C LYS A 311 4.71 15.28 25.89
N TYR A 312 4.88 14.90 24.63
CA TYR A 312 6.12 14.26 24.17
C TYR A 312 7.22 15.32 24.03
N LEU A 313 8.35 15.04 24.65
CA LEU A 313 9.53 15.90 24.69
C LEU A 313 10.18 15.94 23.31
N ASP A 314 10.20 17.13 22.72
CA ASP A 314 10.80 17.48 21.44
C ASP A 314 12.31 17.17 21.42
N GLN A 315 12.73 16.21 20.60
CA GLN A 315 14.12 16.05 20.17
C GLN A 315 14.17 16.19 18.64
N THR A 316 14.03 17.43 18.18
CA THR A 316 14.29 17.82 16.80
C THR A 316 15.80 17.84 16.54
N GLU A 317 16.37 16.70 16.15
CA GLU A 317 17.58 16.72 15.33
C GLU A 317 17.20 16.79 13.85
N LYS A 318 17.70 17.83 13.17
CA LYS A 318 17.54 18.05 11.72
C LYS A 318 18.21 16.93 10.94
N ILE A 319 17.48 15.86 10.66
CA ILE A 319 17.90 14.84 9.69
C ILE A 319 17.63 15.40 8.29
N LYS A 320 18.70 15.53 7.51
CA LYS A 320 18.69 16.03 6.14
C LYS A 320 17.86 15.10 5.25
N THR A 321 17.14 15.70 4.31
CA THR A 321 16.45 15.08 3.19
C THR A 321 17.41 14.26 2.34
N THR A 322 17.50 12.95 2.56
CA THR A 322 17.80 11.91 1.56
C THR A 322 17.65 10.51 2.17
N ASP A 323 17.03 9.61 1.41
CA ASP A 323 16.79 8.18 1.64
C ASP A 323 15.75 7.76 2.70
N CYS A 324 14.77 6.96 2.23
CA CYS A 324 14.00 6.03 3.05
C CYS A 324 14.98 4.94 3.52
N THR A 325 15.75 5.24 4.57
CA THR A 325 16.88 4.41 4.96
C THR A 325 16.40 3.05 5.47
N GLN A 326 17.01 2.02 4.88
CA GLN A 326 16.91 0.60 5.20
C GLN A 326 17.55 0.28 6.56
N GLU A 327 17.33 1.14 7.56
CA GLU A 327 17.93 1.02 8.88
C GLU A 327 17.12 0.07 9.76
N MET A 328 17.84 -0.61 10.67
CA MET A 328 17.24 -1.51 11.63
C MET A 328 16.37 -0.72 12.62
N THR A 329 15.18 -1.23 12.91
CA THR A 329 14.21 -0.64 13.84
C THR A 329 14.29 -1.27 15.23
N SER A 330 13.55 -0.73 16.20
CA SER A 330 13.37 -1.33 17.52
C SER A 330 12.49 -2.59 17.53
N PHE A 331 11.82 -2.90 16.41
CA PHE A 331 10.89 -4.02 16.30
C PHE A 331 11.58 -5.36 15.99
N GLU A 332 12.90 -5.35 15.80
CA GLU A 332 13.64 -6.47 15.22
C GLU A 332 15.00 -6.70 15.89
N ILE A 333 15.54 -7.90 15.67
CA ILE A 333 16.90 -8.29 16.05
C ILE A 333 17.73 -8.63 14.80
N ASN A 334 19.01 -8.25 14.80
CA ASN A 334 19.94 -8.60 13.73
C ASN A 334 20.65 -9.93 14.00
N LEU A 335 20.31 -10.96 13.24
CA LEU A 335 20.84 -12.31 13.41
C LEU A 335 22.31 -12.44 12.98
N LYS A 336 22.88 -11.43 12.30
CA LYS A 336 24.30 -11.39 11.93
C LYS A 336 25.20 -10.98 13.11
N GLU A 337 24.64 -10.50 14.21
CA GLU A 337 25.41 -10.10 15.39
C GLU A 337 26.02 -11.31 16.12
N LYS A 338 27.27 -11.19 16.57
CA LYS A 338 28.00 -12.26 17.27
C LYS A 338 27.29 -12.75 18.54
N LYS A 339 26.48 -11.91 19.19
CA LYS A 339 25.71 -12.31 20.39
C LYS A 339 24.73 -13.46 20.12
N TYR A 340 24.39 -13.71 18.85
CA TYR A 340 23.56 -14.83 18.41
C TYR A 340 24.38 -15.97 17.78
N SER A 341 25.70 -15.84 17.70
CA SER A 341 26.57 -16.93 17.23
C SER A 341 26.72 -17.99 18.32
N LEU A 342 26.59 -19.26 17.92
CA LEU A 342 26.66 -20.43 18.79
C LEU A 342 28.06 -20.69 19.40
N THR A 343 29.02 -19.78 19.22
CA THR A 343 30.42 -19.97 19.65
C THR A 343 30.64 -19.84 21.16
N ASP A 344 29.67 -19.34 21.93
CA ASP A 344 29.77 -19.16 23.39
C ASP A 344 28.81 -20.06 24.20
N VAL A 345 28.16 -21.06 23.58
CA VAL A 345 27.59 -22.17 24.36
C VAL A 345 28.76 -23.02 24.81
N GLN A 346 29.17 -22.75 26.06
CA GLN A 346 30.20 -23.46 26.79
C GLN A 346 30.17 -24.96 26.48
N ARG A 347 31.36 -25.51 26.19
CA ARG A 347 31.76 -26.82 26.68
C ARG A 347 31.47 -26.87 28.18
N ALA A 348 30.22 -27.12 28.55
CA ALA A 348 29.83 -27.52 29.88
C ALA A 348 29.99 -29.05 29.91
N ASP A 349 31.18 -29.45 30.34
CA ASP A 349 31.56 -30.71 30.98
C ASP A 349 30.76 -31.97 30.57
N PHE A 350 31.41 -32.78 29.73
CA PHE A 350 31.17 -34.23 29.61
C PHE A 350 31.87 -34.99 30.74
#